data_AF-A0A9D8Q8C3-F1
#
_entry.id   AF-A0A9D8Q8C3-F1
#
_cell.length_a   1.000
_cell.length_b   1.000
_cell.length_c   1.000
_cell.angle_alpha   90.00
_cell.angle_beta   90.00
_cell.angle_gamma   90.00
#
_symmetry.space_group_name_H-M   'P 1'
#
loop_
_entity.id
_entity.type
_entity.pdbx_description
1 polymer ?
#
loop_
_entity_poly.entity_id
_entity_poly.type
_entity_poly.pdbx_seq_one_letter_code
_entity_poly.pdbx_strand_id
1 'polypeptide(L)' 'MVTLFIALAMLATVATALWLAFDGNAVMALPLAIVFAGLLRTLVRRSRRLGITPAEIAKRPPEREPD' A
#
# COMPACT_ATOMS: atom_id res chain seq x y z
N MET A 1 -4.36 -0.20 -13.12
CA MET A 1 -3.07 -0.80 -13.54
C MET A 1 -2.06 -0.86 -12.39
N VAL A 2 -1.54 0.24 -11.86
CA VAL A 2 -0.47 0.21 -10.83
C VAL A 2 -0.84 -0.56 -9.55
N THR A 3 -2.11 -0.58 -9.13
CA THR A 3 -2.56 -1.37 -7.96
C THR A 3 -2.40 -2.88 -8.18
N LEU A 4 -2.61 -3.36 -9.41
CA LEU A 4 -2.42 -4.77 -9.77
C LEU A 4 -0.94 -5.16 -9.66
N PHE A 5 -0.04 -4.29 -10.14
CA PHE A 5 1.41 -4.50 -10.00
C PHE A 5 1.87 -4.53 -8.53
N ILE A 6 1.30 -3.68 -7.68
CA ILE A 6 1.59 -3.70 -6.23
C ILE A 6 1.13 -5.03 -5.61
N ALA A 7 -0.07 -5.51 -5.96
CA ALA A 7 -0.59 -6.77 -5.45
C ALA A 7 0.27 -7.97 -5.90
N LEU A 8 0.68 -8.01 -7.16
CA LEU A 8 1.57 -9.05 -7.70
C LEU A 8 2.95 -9.01 -7.03
N ALA A 9 3.53 -7.82 -6.85
CA ALA A 9 4.81 -7.65 -6.16
C ALA A 9 4.72 -8.11 -4.69
N MET A 10 3.63 -7.83 -4.00
CA MET A 10 3.39 -8.30 -2.64
C MET A 10 3.30 -9.83 -2.57
N LEU A 11 2.54 -10.46 -3.48
CA LEU A 11 2.41 -11.91 -3.57
C LEU A 11 3.77 -12.59 -3.80
N ALA A 12 4.53 -12.09 -4.77
CA ALA A 12 5.87 -12.59 -5.06
C ALA A 12 6.81 -12.43 -3.85
N THR A 13 6.82 -11.26 -3.22
CA THR A 13 7.69 -10.96 -2.06
C THR A 13 7.38 -11.89 -0.88
N VAL A 14 6.10 -12.12 -0.57
CA VAL A 14 5.68 -13.02 0.52
C VAL A 14 6.01 -14.47 0.19
N ALA A 15 5.74 -14.92 -1.04
CA ALA A 15 6.06 -16.27 -1.46
C ALA A 15 7.56 -16.56 -1.34
N THR A 16 8.41 -15.63 -1.80
CA THR A 16 9.87 -15.76 -1.67
C THR A 16 10.32 -15.72 -0.22
N ALA A 17 9.75 -14.84 0.61
CA ALA A 17 10.09 -14.75 2.03
C ALA A 17 9.74 -16.04 2.79
N LEU A 18 8.56 -16.61 2.52
CA LEU A 18 8.14 -17.89 3.09
C LEU A 18 9.04 -19.03 2.62
N TRP A 19 9.38 -19.08 1.34
CA TRP A 19 10.28 -20.09 0.81
C TRP A 19 11.65 -20.06 1.50
N LEU A 20 12.24 -18.88 1.66
CA LEU A 20 13.51 -18.70 2.39
C LEU A 20 13.44 -19.07 3.87
N ALA A 21 12.30 -18.81 4.51
CA ALA A 21 12.08 -19.19 5.91
C ALA A 21 12.02 -20.72 6.07
N PHE A 22 11.39 -21.43 5.13
CA PHE A 22 11.33 -22.90 5.12
C PHE A 22 12.68 -23.55 4.76
N ASP A 23 13.50 -22.89 3.96
CA ASP A 23 14.84 -23.36 3.57
C ASP A 23 15.90 -23.19 4.68
N GLY A 24 15.48 -22.85 5.91
CA GLY A 24 16.37 -22.62 7.05
C GLY A 24 17.17 -21.32 6.97
N ASN A 25 16.92 -20.48 5.98
CA ASN A 25 17.64 -19.23 5.73
C ASN A 25 16.81 -17.99 6.06
N ALA A 26 16.18 -18.01 7.24
CA ALA A 26 15.27 -16.96 7.69
C ALA A 26 15.93 -15.56 7.76
N VAL A 27 17.25 -15.49 7.93
CA VAL A 27 18.00 -14.21 7.94
C VAL A 27 17.88 -13.49 6.59
N MET A 28 17.91 -14.22 5.47
CA MET A 28 17.73 -13.65 4.14
C MET A 28 16.26 -13.31 3.81
N ALA A 29 15.30 -13.71 4.65
CA ALA A 29 13.91 -13.27 4.54
C ALA A 29 13.66 -11.88 5.18
N LEU A 30 14.55 -11.41 6.07
CA LEU A 30 14.44 -10.09 6.70
C LEU A 30 14.38 -8.92 5.69
N PRO A 31 15.25 -8.85 4.66
CA PRO A 31 15.16 -7.81 3.64
C PRO A 31 13.81 -7.83 2.89
N LEU A 32 13.28 -9.02 2.59
CA LEU A 32 11.98 -9.17 1.92
C LEU A 32 10.82 -8.67 2.78
N ALA A 33 10.89 -8.86 4.11
CA ALA A 33 9.91 -8.31 5.03
C ALA A 33 9.90 -6.76 5.02
N ILE A 34 11.08 -6.13 4.92
CA ILE A 34 11.21 -4.67 4.81
C ILE A 34 10.59 -4.17 3.49
N VAL A 35 10.88 -4.84 2.37
CA VAL A 35 10.27 -4.53 1.07
C VAL A 35 8.75 -4.67 1.13
N PHE A 36 8.25 -5.75 1.72
CA PHE A 36 6.82 -5.97 1.91
C PHE A 36 6.16 -4.86 2.74
N ALA A 37 6.78 -4.42 3.84
CA ALA A 37 6.29 -3.31 4.65
C ALA A 37 6.23 -1.99 3.84
N GLY A 38 7.22 -1.73 2.99
CA GLY A 38 7.24 -0.58 2.08
C GLY A 38 6.10 -0.61 1.05
N LEU A 39 5.84 -1.78 0.47
CA LEU A 39 4.71 -2.00 -0.44
C LEU A 39 3.37 -1.80 0.29
N LEU A 40 3.23 -2.31 1.52
CA LEU A 40 2.02 -2.16 2.34
C LEU A 40 1.76 -0.69 2.68
N ARG A 41 2.80 0.05 3.06
CA ARG A 41 2.71 1.50 3.28
C ARG A 41 2.26 2.24 2.03
N THR A 42 2.78 1.86 0.87
CA THR A 42 2.42 2.48 -0.42
C THR A 42 0.96 2.19 -0.76
N LEU A 43 0.52 0.95 -0.55
CA LEU A 43 -0.88 0.55 -0.73
C LEU A 43 -1.81 1.34 0.19
N VAL A 44 -1.52 1.40 1.49
CA VAL A 44 -2.33 2.13 2.48
C VAL A 44 -2.40 3.62 2.15
N ARG A 45 -1.27 4.24 1.81
CA ARG A 45 -1.24 5.66 1.40
C ARG A 45 -2.08 5.91 0.16
N ARG A 46 -2.04 4.99 -0.81
CA ARG A 46 -2.82 5.10 -2.03
C ARG A 46 -4.32 4.90 -1.76
N SER A 47 -4.70 3.91 -0.97
CA SER A 47 -6.10 3.69 -0.59
C SER A 47 -6.69 4.89 0.15
N ARG A 48 -5.91 5.53 1.05
CA ARG A 48 -6.33 6.77 1.71
C ARG A 48 -6.54 7.94 0.75
N ARG A 49 -5.71 8.08 -0.29
CA ARG A 49 -5.91 9.08 -1.35
C ARG A 49 -7.09 8.77 -2.27
N LEU A 50 -7.44 7.50 -2.43
CA LEU A 50 -8.63 7.08 -3.19
C LEU A 50 -9.93 7.26 -2.40
N GLY A 51 -9.88 7.19 -1.06
CA GLY A 51 -11.02 7.47 -0.18
C GLY A 51 -11.35 8.96 -0.05
N ILE A 52 -10.39 9.86 -0.31
CA ILE A 52 -10.66 11.28 -0.52
C ILE A 52 -10.84 11.47 -2.02
N THR A 53 -12.05 11.24 -2.51
CA THR A 53 -12.37 11.55 -3.89
C THR A 53 -12.17 13.07 -4.07
N PRO A 54 -11.32 13.55 -4.99
CA PRO A 54 -11.14 15.00 -5.21
C PRO A 54 -12.46 15.72 -5.53
N ALA A 55 -13.44 14.97 -6.04
CA ALA A 55 -14.80 15.43 -6.29
C ALA A 55 -15.58 15.82 -5.01
N GLU A 56 -15.19 15.30 -3.84
CA GLU A 56 -15.87 15.56 -2.57
C GLU A 56 -15.38 16.87 -1.94
N ILE A 57 -14.10 17.23 -2.14
CA ILE A 57 -13.53 18.53 -1.74
C ILE A 57 -14.06 19.65 -2.64
N ALA A 58 -14.24 19.38 -3.94
CA ALA A 58 -14.76 20.37 -4.89
C ALA A 58 -16.26 20.69 -4.68
N LYS A 59 -16.99 19.89 -3.89
CA LYS A 59 -18.44 20.03 -3.70
C LYS A 59 -18.85 20.70 -2.38
N ARG A 60 -17.91 21.14 -1.54
CA ARG A 60 -18.25 22.00 -0.39
C ARG A 60 -18.23 23.45 -0.87
N PRO A 61 -19.38 24.09 -1.15
CA PRO A 61 -19.40 25.53 -1.34
C PRO A 61 -18.91 26.16 -0.03
N PRO A 62 -18.19 27.29 -0.06
CA PRO A 62 -17.96 28.04 1.16
C PRO A 62 -19.33 28.33 1.78
N GLU A 63 -19.54 27.87 3.02
CA GLU A 63 -20.72 28.22 3.81
C GLU A 63 -20.82 29.75 3.76
N ARG A 64 -21.92 30.25 3.19
CA ARG A 64 -22.26 31.67 3.23
C ARG A 64 -22.14 32.12 4.69
N GLU A 65 -21.21 33.02 4.93
CA GLU A 65 -21.13 33.80 6.15
C GLU A 65 -22.45 34.58 6.29
N PRO A 66 -23.22 34.37 7.37
CA PRO A 66 -24.40 35.17 7.63
C PRO A 66 -24.02 36.50 8.29
N ASP A 67 -24.53 37.56 7.65
CA ASP A 67 -24.67 38.98 8.05
C ASP A 67 -23.43 39.89 8.12
#